data_AF-A0A8J3ZGL9-F1
#
_entry.id   AF-A0A8J3ZGL9-F1
#
_cell.length_a   1.000
_cell.length_b   1.000
_cell.length_c   1.000
_cell.angle_alpha   90.00
_cell.angle_beta   90.00
_cell.angle_gamma   90.00
#
_symmetry.space_group_name_H-M   'P 1'
#
loop_
_entity.id
_entity.type
_entity.pdbx_description
1 polymer ?
#
loop_
_entity_poly.entity_id
_entity_poly.type
_entity_poly.pdbx_seq_one_letter_code
_entity_poly.pdbx_strand_id
1 'polypeptide(L)'
;MRFAVVHETGPATGRETRCADRFPDTDVLVFGHSHIPWDTVAPGGLRLLNPGSPTDRRRQPYCTYLTATATGGRLVDVTLHRLIRRGTG
;
A
#
# COMPACT_ATOMS: atom_id res chain seq x y z
N MET A 1 -13.86 3.54 9.94
CA MET A 1 -12.71 3.13 9.12
C MET A 1 -12.95 1.76 8.53
N ARG A 2 -12.81 1.64 7.21
CA ARG A 2 -12.97 0.41 6.44
C ARG A 2 -11.73 0.17 5.60
N PHE A 3 -11.20 -1.04 5.71
CA PHE A 3 -10.07 -1.50 4.93
C PHE A 3 -10.54 -2.52 3.90
N ALA A 4 -10.03 -2.42 2.69
CA ALA A 4 -10.11 -3.49 1.69
C ALA A 4 -8.69 -3.97 1.37
N VAL A 5 -8.55 -5.26 1.06
CA VAL A 5 -7.28 -5.86 0.70
C VAL A 5 -7.46 -6.65 -0.59
N VAL A 6 -6.60 -6.37 -1.57
CA VAL A 6 -6.57 -7.07 -2.86
C VAL A 6 -5.13 -7.41 -3.23
N HIS A 7 -4.91 -8.40 -4.09
CA HIS A 7 -3.56 -8.68 -4.56
C HIS A 7 -3.07 -7.63 -5.58
N GLU A 8 -3.94 -7.20 -6.49
CA GLU A 8 -3.60 -6.30 -7.58
C GLU A 8 -4.72 -5.29 -7.88
N THR A 9 -4.34 -4.19 -8.53
CA THR A 9 -5.25 -3.11 -8.90
C THR A 9 -5.43 -2.98 -10.43
N GLY A 10 -4.73 -3.80 -11.22
CA GLY A 10 -4.52 -3.56 -12.65
C GLY A 10 -3.47 -2.47 -12.94
N PRO A 11 -3.50 -1.85 -14.15
CA PRO A 11 -2.49 -0.90 -14.62
C PRO A 11 -2.24 0.29 -13.70
N ALA A 12 -1.04 0.87 -13.74
CA ALA A 12 -0.71 2.05 -12.93
C ALA A 12 -1.49 3.29 -13.34
N THR A 13 -1.66 3.51 -14.65
CA THR A 13 -2.44 4.63 -15.16
C THR A 13 -3.91 4.51 -14.72
N GLY A 14 -4.44 5.60 -14.16
CA GLY A 14 -5.82 5.69 -13.68
C GLY A 14 -6.15 4.75 -12.52
N ARG A 15 -5.14 4.25 -11.79
CA ARG A 15 -5.34 3.33 -10.66
C ARG A 15 -6.22 3.94 -9.59
N GLU A 16 -5.93 5.17 -9.18
CA GLU A 16 -6.62 5.87 -8.10
C GLU A 16 -8.13 5.96 -8.37
N THR A 17 -8.52 6.53 -9.52
CA THR A 17 -9.93 6.67 -9.93
C THR A 17 -10.63 5.32 -10.01
N ARG A 18 -10.03 4.34 -10.70
CA ARG A 18 -10.62 3.00 -10.83
C ARG A 18 -10.82 2.31 -9.48
N CYS A 19 -9.88 2.47 -8.55
CA CYS A 19 -10.01 1.89 -7.22
C CYS A 19 -11.07 2.63 -6.40
N ALA A 20 -11.16 3.96 -6.50
CA ALA A 20 -12.22 4.73 -5.85
C ALA A 20 -13.61 4.28 -6.33
N ASP A 21 -13.79 4.10 -7.63
CA ASP A 21 -15.06 3.65 -8.22
C ASP A 21 -15.42 2.21 -7.79
N ARG A 22 -14.43 1.32 -7.69
CA ARG A 22 -14.63 -0.09 -7.31
C ARG A 22 -14.83 -0.28 -5.81
N PHE A 23 -14.28 0.61 -4.99
CA PHE A 23 -14.30 0.53 -3.53
C PHE A 23 -14.84 1.84 -2.90
N PRO A 24 -16.08 2.26 -3.24
CA PRO A 24 -16.60 3.58 -2.89
C PRO A 24 -16.76 3.80 -1.38
N ASP A 25 -16.95 2.73 -0.61
CA ASP A 25 -17.13 2.79 0.85
C ASP A 25 -15.86 2.41 1.64
N THR A 26 -14.69 2.44 1.00
CA THR A 26 -13.41 2.05 1.62
C THR A 26 -12.58 3.30 1.94
N ASP A 27 -11.99 3.32 3.14
CA ASP A 27 -11.08 4.39 3.54
C ASP A 27 -9.63 4.09 3.13
N VAL A 28 -9.23 2.81 3.20
CA VAL A 28 -7.89 2.35 2.84
C VAL A 28 -7.95 1.06 2.02
N LEU A 29 -7.36 1.08 0.82
CA LEU A 29 -7.16 -0.09 -0.01
C LEU A 29 -5.70 -0.53 0.05
N VAL A 30 -5.45 -1.72 0.59
CA VAL A 30 -4.11 -2.35 0.57
C VAL A 30 -4.01 -3.25 -0.67
N PHE A 31 -2.96 -3.06 -1.46
CA PHE A 31 -2.67 -3.85 -2.65
C PHE A 31 -1.21 -4.28 -2.74
N GLY A 32 -0.89 -5.18 -3.67
CA GLY A 32 0.44 -5.75 -3.84
C GLY A 32 0.86 -5.91 -5.30
N HIS A 33 1.36 -7.10 -5.64
CA HIS A 33 1.76 -7.56 -6.97
C HIS A 33 2.97 -6.88 -7.62
N SER A 34 3.07 -5.55 -7.59
CA SER A 34 4.15 -4.79 -8.23
C SER A 34 5.48 -4.88 -7.48
N HIS A 35 5.42 -5.10 -6.16
CA HIS A 35 6.51 -4.97 -5.18
C HIS A 35 7.06 -3.54 -5.05
N ILE A 36 6.38 -2.55 -5.66
CA ILE A 36 6.74 -1.13 -5.57
C ILE A 36 5.99 -0.54 -4.39
N PRO A 37 6.67 -0.01 -3.35
CA PRO A 37 6.02 0.72 -2.29
C PRO A 37 5.15 1.85 -2.85
N TRP A 38 3.93 1.97 -2.35
CA TRP A 38 2.95 2.93 -2.86
C TRP A 38 2.13 3.51 -1.71
N ASP A 39 1.93 4.82 -1.73
CA ASP A 39 1.06 5.54 -0.81
C ASP A 39 0.51 6.78 -1.52
N THR A 40 -0.72 6.70 -1.99
CA THR A 40 -1.43 7.82 -2.63
C THR A 40 -2.85 7.93 -2.12
N VAL A 41 -3.48 9.08 -2.36
CA VAL A 41 -4.89 9.31 -2.05
C VAL A 41 -5.62 9.59 -3.35
N ALA A 42 -6.65 8.79 -3.63
CA ALA A 42 -7.51 8.99 -4.79
C ALA A 42 -8.46 10.19 -4.59
N PRO A 43 -8.99 10.76 -5.68
CA PRO A 43 -10.14 11.65 -5.59
C PRO A 43 -11.27 11.00 -4.76
N GLY A 44 -11.83 11.73 -3.81
CA GLY A 44 -12.83 11.20 -2.86
C GLY A 44 -12.26 10.64 -1.55
N GLY A 45 -10.93 10.56 -1.40
CA GLY A 45 -10.28 10.33 -0.11
C GLY A 45 -9.85 8.89 0.18
N LEU A 46 -10.12 7.93 -0.70
CA LEU A 46 -9.60 6.56 -0.59
C LEU A 46 -8.06 6.58 -0.62
N ARG A 47 -7.41 6.07 0.43
CA ARG A 47 -5.94 5.91 0.47
C ARG A 47 -5.53 4.56 -0.08
N LEU A 48 -4.61 4.52 -1.04
CA LEU A 48 -4.09 3.30 -1.66
C LEU A 48 -2.70 3.01 -1.12
N LEU A 49 -2.52 1.85 -0.50
CA LEU A 49 -1.26 1.43 0.12
C LEU A 49 -0.73 0.15 -0.54
N ASN A 50 0.53 0.16 -0.95
CA ASN A 50 1.28 -1.04 -1.30
C ASN A 50 2.52 -1.14 -0.40
N PRO A 51 2.66 -2.19 0.42
CA PRO A 51 3.81 -2.33 1.32
C PRO A 51 5.12 -2.62 0.60
N GLY A 52 5.08 -2.84 -0.71
CA GLY A 52 6.19 -3.42 -1.46
C GLY A 52 6.25 -4.92 -1.21
N SER A 53 7.46 -5.45 -1.03
CA SER A 53 7.66 -6.86 -0.71
C SER A 53 8.74 -7.03 0.35
N PRO A 54 8.48 -7.81 1.41
CA PRO A 54 9.44 -8.02 2.49
C PRO A 54 10.54 -9.02 2.12
N THR A 55 10.35 -9.82 1.07
CA THR A 55 11.25 -10.94 0.72
C THR A 55 11.78 -10.88 -0.71
N ASP A 56 11.09 -10.19 -1.62
CA ASP A 56 11.51 -10.04 -3.01
C ASP A 56 11.45 -8.57 -3.44
N ARG A 57 12.58 -7.87 -3.43
CA ARG A 57 12.63 -6.45 -3.86
C ARG A 57 12.39 -6.25 -5.35
N ARG A 58 12.50 -7.29 -6.20
CA ARG A 58 12.59 -7.15 -7.66
C ARG A 58 13.60 -6.06 -8.08
N ARG A 59 13.12 -4.96 -8.65
CA ARG A 59 13.92 -3.80 -9.08
C ARG A 59 14.03 -2.70 -8.02
N GLN A 60 13.35 -2.83 -6.88
CA GLN A 60 13.42 -1.87 -5.79
C GLN A 60 14.77 -1.95 -5.05
N PRO A 61 15.21 -0.84 -4.42
CA PRO A 61 16.48 -0.80 -3.71
C PRO A 61 16.48 -1.62 -2.41
N TYR A 62 15.31 -1.79 -1.76
CA TYR A 62 15.18 -2.47 -0.46
C TYR A 62 13.94 -3.37 -0.44
N CYS A 63 13.99 -4.45 0.36
CA CYS A 63 12.77 -5.12 0.80
C CYS A 63 12.04 -4.22 1.81
N THR A 64 10.72 -4.20 1.78
CA THR A 64 9.93 -3.29 2.60
C THR A 64 8.66 -3.93 3.17
N TYR A 65 8.14 -3.31 4.22
CA TYR A 65 6.77 -3.51 4.70
C TYR A 65 6.22 -2.18 5.23
N LEU A 66 4.91 -2.07 5.39
CA LEU A 66 4.25 -0.90 5.98
C LEU A 66 3.71 -1.23 7.37
N THR A 67 3.79 -0.26 8.29
CA THR A 67 2.91 -0.22 9.46
C THR A 67 1.92 0.92 9.31
N ALA A 68 0.70 0.73 9.79
CA ALA A 68 -0.36 1.71 9.74
C ALA A 68 -1.04 1.77 11.12
N THR A 69 -1.16 2.96 11.69
CA THR A 69 -1.82 3.19 12.98
C THR A 69 -3.17 3.84 12.75
N ALA A 70 -4.22 3.22 13.27
CA ALA A 70 -5.57 3.77 13.25
C ALA A 70 -6.08 4.00 14.69
N THR A 71 -6.72 5.14 14.92
CA THR A 71 -7.27 5.53 16.23
C THR A 71 -8.49 6.43 16.01
N GLY A 72 -9.53 6.26 16.84
CA GLY A 72 -10.74 7.08 16.74
C GLY A 72 -11.44 6.97 15.37
N GLY A 73 -11.32 5.82 14.70
CA GLY A 73 -11.90 5.60 13.37
C GLY A 73 -11.18 6.30 12.22
N ARG A 74 -9.96 6.81 12.43
CA ARG A 74 -9.12 7.47 11.41
C ARG A 74 -7.75 6.84 11.33
N LEU A 75 -7.16 6.85 10.14
CA LEU A 75 -5.74 6.54 9.96
C LEU A 75 -4.91 7.74 10.42
N VAL A 76 -3.99 7.54 11.35
CA VAL A 76 -3.18 8.61 11.95
C VAL A 76 -1.71 8.53 11.57
N ASP A 77 -1.19 7.34 11.27
CA ASP A 77 0.19 7.16 10.82
C ASP A 77 0.29 6.03 9.79
N VAL A 78 1.21 6.18 8.84
CA VAL A 78 1.64 5.14 7.91
C VAL A 78 3.15 5.29 7.74
N THR A 79 3.88 4.25 8.11
CA THR A 79 5.34 4.24 8.06
C THR A 79 5.85 3.10 7.17
N LEU A 80 6.67 3.42 6.18
CA LEU A 80 7.38 2.47 5.33
C LEU A 80 8.70 2.05 5.97
N HIS A 81 8.80 0.77 6.29
CA HIS A 81 10.00 0.16 6.88
C HIS A 81 10.83 -0.50 5.80
N ARG A 82 12.14 -0.26 5.84
CA ARG A 82 13.12 -0.96 5.01
C ARG A 82 13.70 -2.11 5.82
N LEU A 83 13.71 -3.30 5.24
CA LEU A 83 14.39 -4.45 5.80
C LEU A 83 15.84 -4.44 5.36
N ILE A 84 16.75 -4.26 6.33
CA ILE A 84 18.17 -4.48 6.12
C ILE A 84 18.36 -5.99 6.10
N ARG A 85 18.71 -6.55 4.93
CA ARG A 85 19.08 -7.97 4.83
C ARG A 85 20.38 -8.14 5.62
N ARG A 86 20.30 -8.83 6.78
CA ARG A 86 21.52 -9.24 7.49
C ARG A 86 22.33 -10.11 6.53
N GLY A 87 23.54 -9.68 6.21
CA GLY A 87 24.45 -10.47 5.40
C GLY A 87 24.65 -11.83 6.08
N THR A 88 24.53 -12.90 5.31
CA THR A 88 25.11 -14.18 5.71
C THR A 88 26.61 -13.97 5.80
N GLY A 89 27.12 -13.89 7.03
CA GLY A 89 28.55 -14.09 7.29
C GLY A 89 28.95 -15.52 7.00
#